data_AF-A0A1H2T585-F1
#
_entry.id   AF-A0A1H2T585-F1
#
_cell.length_a   1.000
_cell.length_b   1.000
_cell.length_c   1.000
_cell.angle_alpha   90.00
_cell.angle_beta   90.00
_cell.angle_gamma   90.00
#
_symmetry.space_group_name_H-M   'P 1'
#
loop_
_entity.id
_entity.type
_entity.pdbx_description
1 polymer ?
#
loop_
_entity_poly.entity_id
_entity_poly.type
_entity_poly.pdbx_seq_one_letter_code
_entity_poly.pdbx_strand_id
1 'polypeptide(L)'
;MFGNLGDIEKWVYPMAALRFLSGLCELTGCFAMLWYGTVGRALQVNGLLALVGPVILVSVTALGLTGLAGEVRLWRMALVVIGVGLVLYGSRP
;
A
#
# COMPACT_ATOMS: atom_id res chain seq x y z
N MET A 1 -21.65 9.43 -13.04
CA MET A 1 -20.65 8.35 -12.94
C MET A 1 -19.29 8.84 -12.42
N PHE A 2 -19.03 10.15 -12.45
CA PHE A 2 -18.07 10.81 -11.56
C PHE A 2 -18.89 11.64 -10.57
N GLY A 3 -18.72 11.41 -9.27
CA GLY A 3 -19.35 12.23 -8.24
C GLY A 3 -18.87 13.68 -8.34
N ASN A 4 -19.70 14.63 -7.92
CA ASN A 4 -19.32 16.04 -7.84
C ASN A 4 -18.04 16.16 -6.98
N LEU A 5 -16.97 16.75 -7.53
CA LEU A 5 -15.71 16.93 -6.78
C LEU A 5 -15.89 17.76 -5.50
N GLY A 6 -17.00 18.50 -5.38
CA GLY A 6 -17.38 19.25 -4.19
C GLY A 6 -17.74 18.39 -2.97
N ASP A 7 -18.09 17.11 -3.15
CA ASP A 7 -18.59 16.23 -2.08
C ASP A 7 -17.59 15.10 -1.70
N ILE A 8 -16.30 15.25 -2.03
CA ILE A 8 -15.29 14.23 -1.69
C ILE A 8 -14.96 14.30 -0.20
N GLU A 9 -15.12 13.18 0.50
CA GLU A 9 -14.74 13.07 1.91
C GLU A 9 -13.26 13.40 2.11
N LYS A 10 -12.96 14.22 3.13
CA LYS A 10 -11.61 14.72 3.46
C LYS A 10 -10.55 13.61 3.49
N TRP A 11 -10.91 12.42 3.96
CA TRP A 11 -10.00 11.28 4.13
C TRP A 11 -9.70 10.53 2.84
N VAL A 12 -10.53 10.69 1.80
CA VAL A 12 -10.32 10.05 0.50
C VAL A 12 -9.10 10.64 -0.22
N TYR A 13 -8.84 11.94 -0.07
CA TYR A 13 -7.66 12.59 -0.66
C TYR A 13 -6.33 11.95 -0.23
N PRO A 14 -5.99 11.83 1.08
CA PRO A 14 -4.75 11.19 1.48
C PRO A 14 -4.72 9.69 1.18
N MET A 15 -5.87 8.99 1.19
CA MET A 15 -5.94 7.58 0.77
C MET A 15 -5.56 7.39 -0.70
N ALA A 16 -6.10 8.24 -1.58
CA ALA A 16 -5.78 8.24 -3.01
C ALA A 16 -4.32 8.63 -3.25
N ALA A 17 -3.82 9.65 -2.54
CA ALA A 17 -2.44 10.10 -2.65
C ALA A 17 -1.43 9.01 -2.27
N LEU A 18 -1.66 8.27 -1.18
CA LEU A 18 -0.78 7.16 -0.79
C LEU A 18 -0.76 6.03 -1.83
N ARG A 19 -1.92 5.70 -2.42
CA ARG A 19 -1.96 4.71 -3.51
C ARG A 19 -1.24 5.19 -4.75
N PHE A 20 -1.42 6.46 -5.10
CA PHE A 20 -0.71 7.05 -6.23
C PHE A 20 0.81 7.00 -6.01
N LEU A 21 1.29 7.39 -4.82
CA LEU A 21 2.70 7.32 -4.47
C LEU A 21 3.24 5.88 -4.51
N SER A 22 2.49 4.90 -3.98
CA SER A 22 2.86 3.48 -4.07
C SER A 22 2.94 2.99 -5.51
N GLY A 23 1.99 3.40 -6.35
CA GLY A 23 2.01 3.07 -7.78
C GLY A 23 3.25 3.66 -8.48
N LEU A 24 3.67 4.87 -8.11
CA LEU A 24 4.92 5.45 -8.60
C LEU A 24 6.15 4.64 -8.13
N CYS A 25 6.16 4.13 -6.90
CA CYS A 25 7.20 3.21 -6.45
C CYS A 25 7.27 1.94 -7.33
N GLU A 26 6.12 1.33 -7.67
CA GLU A 26 6.10 0.17 -8.56
C GLU A 26 6.58 0.52 -9.98
N LEU A 27 6.14 1.67 -10.53
CA LEU A 27 6.61 2.12 -11.84
C LEU A 27 8.12 2.37 -11.86
N THR A 28 8.66 3.02 -10.82
CA THR A 28 10.12 3.24 -10.72
C THR A 28 10.88 1.92 -10.60
N GLY A 29 10.38 0.97 -9.81
CA GLY A 29 10.98 -0.37 -9.74
C GLY A 29 10.87 -1.13 -11.06
N CYS A 30 9.75 -1.05 -11.77
CA CYS A 30 9.60 -1.61 -13.12
C CYS A 30 10.67 -1.06 -14.07
N PHE A 31 10.85 0.26 -14.12
CA PHE A 31 11.91 0.86 -14.94
C PHE A 31 13.30 0.44 -14.49
N ALA A 32 13.56 0.30 -13.20
CA ALA A 32 14.83 -0.21 -12.69
C ALA A 32 15.09 -1.67 -13.09
N MET A 33 14.08 -2.54 -13.04
CA MET A 33 14.17 -3.93 -13.51
C MET A 33 14.52 -3.99 -15.00
N LEU A 34 13.86 -3.18 -15.82
CA LEU A 34 14.13 -3.07 -17.26
C LEU A 34 15.54 -2.54 -17.53
N TRP A 35 15.98 -1.54 -16.77
CA TRP A 35 17.32 -0.96 -16.90
C TRP A 35 18.42 -1.98 -16.58
N TYR A 36 18.24 -2.78 -15.52
CA TYR A 36 19.23 -3.77 -15.12
C TYR A 36 19.24 -5.05 -15.97
N GLY A 37 18.15 -5.35 -16.66
CA GLY A 37 18.07 -6.40 -17.70
C GLY A 37 18.40 -7.82 -17.26
N THR A 38 18.46 -8.10 -15.94
CA THR A 38 18.86 -9.41 -15.40
C THR A 38 17.87 -9.85 -14.33
N VAL A 39 17.52 -11.15 -14.35
CA VAL A 39 16.55 -11.74 -13.42
C VAL A 39 16.99 -11.56 -11.96
N GLY A 40 18.29 -11.73 -11.68
CA GLY A 40 18.83 -11.59 -10.32
C GLY A 40 18.61 -10.19 -9.73
N ARG A 41 18.87 -9.12 -10.50
CA ARG A 41 18.61 -7.74 -10.04
C ARG A 41 17.12 -7.44 -10.00
N ALA A 42 16.34 -7.99 -10.93
CA ALA A 42 14.89 -7.83 -10.91
C ALA A 42 14.25 -8.42 -9.65
N LEU A 43 14.71 -9.60 -9.22
CA LEU A 43 14.28 -10.22 -7.96
C LEU A 43 14.66 -9.38 -6.74
N GLN A 44 15.84 -8.75 -6.72
CA GLN A 44 16.23 -7.84 -5.63
C GLN A 44 15.31 -6.62 -5.56
N VAL A 45 15.02 -5.99 -6.71
CA VAL A 45 14.09 -4.85 -6.78
C VAL A 45 12.68 -5.27 -6.35
N ASN A 46 12.21 -6.45 -6.78
CA ASN A 46 10.89 -6.95 -6.39
C ASN A 46 10.82 -7.27 -4.89
N GLY A 47 11.90 -7.81 -4.32
CA GLY A 47 12.01 -8.03 -2.88
C GLY A 47 11.94 -6.74 -2.06
N LEU A 48 12.52 -5.64 -2.55
CA LEU A 48 12.38 -4.32 -1.92
C LEU A 48 10.94 -3.78 -2.04
N LEU A 49 10.33 -3.90 -3.23
CA LEU A 49 8.95 -3.48 -3.48
C LEU A 49 7.92 -4.29 -2.68
N ALA A 50 8.21 -5.56 -2.39
CA ALA A 50 7.33 -6.43 -1.62
C ALA A 50 6.99 -5.87 -0.22
N LEU A 51 7.83 -5.00 0.34
CA LEU A 51 7.57 -4.31 1.61
C LEU A 51 6.72 -3.03 1.45
N VAL A 52 6.77 -2.40 0.28
CA VAL A 52 6.03 -1.15 0.01
C VAL A 52 4.52 -1.40 0.06
N GLY A 53 4.05 -2.47 -0.59
CA GLY A 53 2.63 -2.84 -0.64
C GLY A 53 2.00 -2.97 0.76
N PRO A 54 2.56 -3.81 1.66
CA PRO A 54 2.06 -3.95 3.03
C PRO A 54 2.06 -2.66 3.85
N VAL A 55 3.11 -1.83 3.74
CA VAL A 55 3.20 -0.55 4.47
C VAL A 55 2.13 0.43 4.00
N ILE A 56 1.92 0.53 2.68
CA ILE A 56 0.90 1.40 2.09
C ILE A 56 -0.50 0.90 2.44
N LEU A 57 -0.73 -0.42 2.41
CA LEU A 57 -2.02 -1.02 2.77
C LEU A 57 -2.39 -0.65 4.22
N VAL A 58 -1.48 -0.86 5.18
CA VAL A 58 -1.71 -0.50 6.59
C VAL A 58 -2.03 0.99 6.73
N SER A 59 -1.25 1.85 6.06
CA SER A 59 -1.41 3.30 6.15
C SER A 59 -2.75 3.78 5.57
N VAL A 60 -3.14 3.29 4.39
CA VAL A 60 -4.41 3.62 3.75
C VAL A 60 -5.59 3.07 4.56
N THR A 61 -5.48 1.85 5.09
CA THR A 61 -6.52 1.28 5.95
C THR A 61 -6.67 2.07 7.25
N ALA A 62 -5.56 2.51 7.87
CA ALA A 62 -5.61 3.37 9.05
C ALA A 62 -6.34 4.69 8.76
N LEU A 63 -6.02 5.35 7.64
CA LEU A 63 -6.70 6.58 7.22
C LEU A 63 -8.20 6.37 6.96
N GLY A 64 -8.56 5.26 6.30
CA GLY A 64 -9.97 4.90 6.08
C GLY A 64 -10.72 4.67 7.39
N LEU A 65 -10.10 3.97 8.34
CA LEU A 65 -10.67 3.75 9.67
C LEU A 65 -10.82 5.05 10.47
N THR A 66 -9.86 5.99 10.37
CA THR A 66 -10.01 7.31 11.00
C THR A 66 -11.13 8.13 10.38
N GLY A 67 -11.37 7.97 9.07
CA GLY A 67 -12.45 8.67 8.37
C GLY A 67 -13.84 8.15 8.69
N LEU A 68 -13.96 6.88 9.08
CA LEU A 68 -15.24 6.26 9.46
C LEU A 68 -15.82 6.75 10.80
N ALA A 69 -15.11 7.62 11.55
CA ALA A 69 -15.54 8.32 12.79
C ALA A 69 -16.22 7.51 13.91
N GLY A 70 -16.42 6.20 13.77
CA GLY A 70 -17.10 5.33 14.71
C GLY A 70 -16.19 4.18 15.12
N GLU A 71 -15.56 4.33 16.28
CA GLU A 71 -14.73 3.33 16.97
C GLU A 71 -13.67 2.66 16.10
N VAL A 72 -12.48 3.27 16.04
CA VAL A 72 -11.26 2.53 15.70
C VAL A 72 -11.03 1.50 16.80
N ARG A 73 -11.73 0.36 16.71
CA ARG A 73 -11.52 -0.73 17.64
C ARG A 73 -10.15 -1.31 17.31
N LEU A 74 -9.23 -1.23 18.26
CA LEU A 74 -7.85 -1.75 18.19
C LEU A 74 -7.77 -3.15 17.54
N TRP A 75 -8.81 -3.99 17.71
CA TRP A 75 -8.90 -5.32 17.09
C TRP A 75 -8.83 -5.30 15.54
N ARG A 76 -9.42 -4.31 14.87
CA ARG A 76 -9.38 -4.20 13.40
C ARG A 76 -7.98 -3.85 12.90
N MET A 77 -7.28 -2.97 13.62
CA MET A 77 -5.87 -2.67 13.32
C MET A 77 -4.99 -3.90 13.57
N ALA A 78 -5.25 -4.65 14.66
CA ALA A 78 -4.55 -5.90 14.94
C ALA A 78 -4.71 -6.91 13.80
N LEU A 79 -5.91 -7.10 13.25
CA LEU A 79 -6.12 -7.97 12.09
C LEU A 79 -5.32 -7.55 10.86
N VAL A 80 -5.24 -6.25 10.57
CA VAL A 80 -4.46 -5.73 9.44
C VAL A 80 -2.98 -6.04 9.63
N VAL A 81 -2.45 -5.79 10.84
CA VAL A 81 -1.06 -6.10 11.18
C VAL A 81 -0.78 -7.61 11.09
N ILE A 82 -1.71 -8.46 11.56
CA ILE A 82 -1.61 -9.92 11.44
C ILE A 82 -1.61 -10.34 9.97
N GLY A 83 -2.55 -9.82 9.15
CA GLY A 83 -2.62 -10.12 7.73
C GLY A 83 -1.34 -9.74 6.98
N VAL A 84 -0.77 -8.58 7.28
CA VAL A 84 0.55 -8.18 6.77
C VAL A 84 1.65 -9.12 7.25
N GLY A 85 1.66 -9.48 8.54
CA GLY A 85 2.61 -10.45 9.09
C GLY A 85 2.55 -11.81 8.38
N LEU A 86 1.36 -12.29 8.03
CA LEU A 86 1.15 -13.52 7.27
C LEU A 86 1.68 -13.42 5.84
N VAL A 87 1.45 -12.31 5.14
CA VAL A 87 2.01 -12.07 3.80
C VAL A 87 3.54 -12.07 3.86
N LEU A 88 4.13 -11.38 4.83
CA LEU A 88 5.58 -11.35 5.02
C LEU A 88 6.15 -12.72 5.41
N TYR A 89 5.42 -13.50 6.22
CA TYR A 89 5.81 -14.86 6.60
C TYR A 89 5.76 -15.81 5.40
N GLY A 90 4.69 -15.79 4.60
CA GLY A 90 4.54 -16.62 3.42
C GLY A 90 5.46 -16.23 2.25
N SER A 91 5.92 -14.98 2.19
CA SER A 91 6.90 -14.51 1.20
C SER A 91 8.36 -14.74 1.62
N ARG A 92 8.61 -15.42 2.75
CA ARG A 92 9.96 -15.87 3.10
C ARG A 92 10.43 -16.92 2.07
N PRO A 93 11.65 -16.77 1.52
CA PRO A 93 12.21 -17.74 0.57
C PRO A 93 12.46 -19.11 1.21
#